data_AF-A3VB20-F1
#
_entry.id   AF-A3VB20-F1
#
_cell.length_a   1.000
_cell.length_b   1.000
_cell.length_c   1.000
_cell.angle_alpha   90.00
_cell.angle_beta   90.00
_cell.angle_gamma   90.00
#
_symmetry.space_group_name_H-M   'P 1'
#
loop_
_entity.id
_entity.type
_entity.pdbx_description
1 polymer ?
#
loop_
_entity_poly.entity_id
_entity_poly.type
_entity_poly.pdbx_seq_one_letter_code
_entity_poly.pdbx_strand_id
1 'polypeptide(L)'
;MLIGATRSVGRLALTGGAFALLAHGAWAENARVVKDPMIFVEAGIFCPREASGREEAPGTERGYIDLIDGELTADFHTTIIPGELGIGFGVRFQLQEGMGARTAYIVTEHPPFGSPPVTVERYATTVYDDSANASLFTFDFPYEVAIGTWTIGVEIDGEMVLSQEFTIVPPEDSFISADMCRGPALMS
;
A
#
# COMPACT_ATOMS: atom_id res chain seq x y z
N MET A 1 57.52 3.38 -71.17
CA MET A 1 56.26 3.54 -71.92
C MET A 1 55.12 3.30 -70.94
N LEU A 2 54.52 4.33 -70.33
CA LEU A 2 53.40 5.18 -70.81
C LEU A 2 52.02 4.50 -70.82
N ILE A 3 51.06 5.18 -70.15
CA ILE A 3 49.57 5.16 -70.26
C ILE A 3 48.90 4.12 -69.35
N GLY A 4 48.04 4.43 -68.36
CA GLY A 4 46.79 5.23 -68.32
C GLY A 4 45.61 4.24 -68.09
N ALA A 5 44.49 4.45 -67.39
CA ALA A 5 43.84 5.58 -66.74
C ALA A 5 42.67 5.06 -65.83
N THR A 6 42.20 5.92 -64.92
CA THR A 6 40.80 6.14 -64.44
C THR A 6 40.02 5.17 -63.51
N ARG A 7 39.76 5.72 -62.30
CA ARG A 7 38.49 5.88 -61.52
C ARG A 7 37.71 4.66 -61.01
N SER A 8 37.45 4.65 -59.69
CA SER A 8 36.11 4.87 -59.10
C SER A 8 36.18 4.92 -57.57
N VAL A 9 35.58 5.95 -56.96
CA VAL A 9 35.39 6.11 -55.51
C VAL A 9 34.08 5.43 -55.14
N GLY A 10 34.13 4.42 -54.27
CA GLY A 10 32.98 3.68 -53.73
C GLY A 10 32.77 3.96 -52.25
N ARG A 11 31.54 4.35 -51.91
CA ARG A 11 31.08 4.97 -50.67
C ARG A 11 31.19 4.11 -49.40
N LEU A 12 31.37 4.84 -48.28
CA LEU A 12 31.06 4.50 -46.90
C LEU A 12 29.81 3.62 -46.74
N ALA A 13 29.91 2.62 -45.87
CA ALA A 13 28.79 2.13 -45.07
C ALA A 13 29.30 1.86 -43.64
N LEU A 14 29.20 2.87 -42.77
CA LEU A 14 29.22 2.67 -41.32
C LEU A 14 27.87 2.06 -40.93
N THR A 15 27.84 0.75 -40.70
CA THR A 15 26.72 0.11 -40.01
C THR A 15 26.89 0.35 -38.51
N GLY A 16 26.26 1.41 -38.00
CA GLY A 16 26.07 1.63 -36.57
C GLY A 16 25.12 0.58 -36.00
N GLY A 17 25.63 -0.31 -35.17
CA GLY A 17 24.82 -1.26 -34.40
C GLY A 17 24.13 -0.51 -33.25
N ALA A 18 22.82 -0.36 -33.35
CA ALA A 18 21.98 0.15 -32.27
C ALA A 18 21.92 -0.91 -31.15
N PHE A 19 22.52 -0.59 -30.01
CA PHE A 19 22.35 -1.36 -28.77
C PHE A 19 20.98 -1.02 -28.20
N ALA A 20 19.98 -1.87 -28.46
CA ALA A 20 18.65 -1.73 -27.88
C ALA A 20 18.75 -2.01 -26.37
N LEU A 21 18.72 -0.94 -25.57
CA LEU A 21 18.50 -1.01 -24.13
C LEU A 21 17.07 -1.54 -23.92
N LEU A 22 16.96 -2.83 -23.60
CA LEU A 22 15.75 -3.39 -23.03
C LEU A 22 15.56 -2.76 -21.65
N ALA A 23 14.78 -1.68 -21.59
CA ALA A 23 14.20 -1.18 -20.35
C ALA A 23 13.26 -2.28 -19.85
N HIS A 24 13.79 -3.15 -19.00
CA HIS A 24 12.96 -4.06 -18.21
C HIS A 24 12.15 -3.15 -17.29
N GLY A 25 10.85 -3.02 -17.56
CA GLY A 25 9.94 -2.46 -16.58
C GLY A 25 10.05 -3.31 -15.33
N ALA A 26 10.76 -2.79 -14.32
CA ALA A 26 10.66 -3.35 -12.98
C ALA A 26 9.22 -3.11 -12.56
N TRP A 27 8.44 -4.19 -12.49
CA TRP A 27 7.24 -4.17 -11.68
C TRP A 27 7.74 -3.89 -10.27
N ALA A 28 7.53 -2.67 -9.78
CA ALA A 28 7.86 -2.36 -8.41
C ALA A 28 6.97 -3.23 -7.53
N GLU A 29 7.56 -4.20 -6.84
CA GLU A 29 6.89 -4.76 -5.67
C GLU A 29 6.63 -3.59 -4.72
N ASN A 30 5.38 -3.40 -4.31
CA ASN A 30 5.02 -2.36 -3.34
C ASN A 30 5.96 -2.45 -2.13
N ALA A 31 6.64 -1.34 -1.82
CA ALA A 31 7.69 -1.34 -0.82
C ALA A 31 7.19 -1.74 0.58
N ARG A 32 8.03 -2.46 1.33
CA ARG A 32 7.79 -2.79 2.74
C ARG A 32 9.04 -2.53 3.58
N VAL A 33 8.84 -1.94 4.75
CA VAL A 33 9.85 -1.80 5.81
C VAL A 33 9.37 -2.53 7.05
N VAL A 34 10.23 -3.35 7.66
CA VAL A 34 9.98 -3.97 8.97
C VAL A 34 11.28 -3.93 9.75
N LYS A 35 11.24 -3.42 10.98
CA LYS A 35 12.38 -3.33 11.90
C LYS A 35 11.98 -3.86 13.26
N ASP A 36 12.96 -4.34 14.02
CA ASP A 36 12.75 -4.68 15.43
C ASP A 36 12.18 -3.46 16.19
N PRO A 37 11.22 -3.66 17.11
CA PRO A 37 10.69 -4.94 17.59
C PRO A 37 9.43 -5.40 16.84
N MET A 38 9.15 -4.88 15.64
CA MET A 38 7.91 -5.16 14.92
C MET A 38 8.01 -6.46 14.11
N ILE A 39 6.94 -7.25 14.18
CA ILE A 39 6.71 -8.43 13.34
C ILE A 39 5.56 -8.11 12.40
N PHE A 40 5.82 -8.16 11.09
CA PHE A 40 4.78 -8.09 10.10
C PHE A 40 4.04 -9.43 10.00
N VAL A 41 2.70 -9.40 10.03
CA VAL A 41 1.87 -10.60 9.93
C VAL A 41 1.32 -10.73 8.50
N GLU A 42 0.54 -9.75 8.06
CA GLU A 42 -0.07 -9.76 6.72
C GLU A 42 -0.47 -8.36 6.25
N ALA A 43 -0.72 -8.24 4.95
CA ALA A 43 -1.29 -7.06 4.32
C ALA A 43 -2.28 -7.51 3.24
N GLY A 44 -3.31 -6.72 3.03
CA GLY A 44 -4.36 -7.12 2.11
C GLY A 44 -5.58 -6.25 2.16
N ILE A 45 -6.61 -6.74 1.47
CA ILE A 45 -7.98 -6.28 1.58
C ILE A 45 -8.62 -7.02 2.76
N PHE A 46 -9.26 -6.25 3.63
CA PHE A 46 -10.04 -6.71 4.76
C PHE A 46 -11.47 -6.26 4.49
N CYS A 47 -12.37 -7.22 4.26
CA CYS A 47 -13.76 -6.93 4.01
C CYS A 47 -14.38 -6.20 5.21
N PRO A 48 -15.19 -5.15 4.99
CA PRO A 48 -15.73 -4.33 6.06
C PRO A 48 -16.49 -5.15 7.09
N ARG A 49 -16.35 -4.73 8.34
CA ARG A 49 -17.05 -5.31 9.49
C ARG A 49 -17.80 -4.21 10.22
N GLU A 50 -18.82 -4.60 10.97
CA GLU A 50 -19.50 -3.66 11.84
C GLU A 50 -18.53 -3.18 12.92
N ALA A 51 -18.46 -1.86 13.10
CA ALA A 51 -17.68 -1.25 14.17
C ALA A 51 -18.29 -1.61 15.53
N SER A 52 -17.48 -2.10 16.46
CA SER A 52 -17.88 -2.32 17.85
C SER A 52 -17.90 -1.03 18.67
N GLY A 53 -17.20 0.01 18.21
CA GLY A 53 -17.12 1.31 18.86
C GLY A 53 -16.31 2.32 18.07
N ARG A 54 -16.02 3.46 18.70
CA ARG A 54 -15.18 4.53 18.14
C ARG A 54 -14.25 5.09 19.20
N GLU A 55 -13.08 5.52 18.75
CA GLU A 55 -12.09 6.22 19.58
C GLU A 55 -11.71 7.56 18.94
N GLU A 56 -11.48 8.60 19.76
CA GLU A 56 -11.03 9.91 19.28
C GLU A 56 -9.63 9.81 18.66
N ALA A 57 -9.49 10.30 17.43
CA ALA A 57 -8.25 10.30 16.69
C ALA A 57 -8.15 11.62 15.90
N PRO A 58 -7.95 12.76 16.57
CA PRO A 58 -8.05 14.09 15.95
C PRO A 58 -7.01 14.36 14.85
N GLY A 59 -6.00 13.49 14.69
CA GLY A 59 -5.04 13.54 13.58
C GLY A 59 -5.45 12.73 12.34
N THR A 60 -6.67 12.20 12.31
CA THR A 60 -7.32 11.61 11.11
C THR A 60 -8.21 12.65 10.43
N GLU A 61 -8.57 12.45 9.17
CA GLU A 61 -9.50 13.34 8.44
C GLU A 61 -10.87 13.38 9.13
N ARG A 62 -11.34 12.21 9.57
CA ARG A 62 -12.63 12.04 10.26
C ARG A 62 -12.59 12.50 11.72
N GLY A 63 -11.41 12.61 12.33
CA GLY A 63 -11.21 12.94 13.75
C GLY A 63 -11.46 11.76 14.71
N TYR A 64 -11.71 10.55 14.20
CA TYR A 64 -11.94 9.34 14.98
C TYR A 64 -11.60 8.09 14.16
N ILE A 65 -11.37 6.98 14.85
CA ILE A 65 -11.25 5.63 14.26
C ILE A 65 -12.41 4.75 14.71
N ASP A 66 -12.79 3.79 13.87
CA ASP A 66 -13.73 2.73 14.23
C ASP A 66 -12.96 1.57 14.88
N LEU A 67 -13.49 1.05 16.00
CA LEU A 67 -12.96 -0.14 16.67
C LEU A 67 -13.65 -1.38 16.10
N ILE A 68 -12.88 -2.44 15.88
CA ILE A 68 -13.38 -3.71 15.35
C ILE A 68 -13.01 -4.83 16.31
N ASP A 69 -14.02 -5.59 16.74
CA ASP A 69 -13.83 -6.73 17.62
C ASP A 69 -13.51 -8.02 16.85
N GLY A 70 -12.80 -8.92 17.52
CA GLY A 70 -12.50 -10.25 17.02
C GLY A 70 -11.23 -10.33 16.18
N GLU A 71 -10.96 -11.52 15.65
CA GLU A 71 -9.79 -11.73 14.82
C GLU A 71 -10.00 -11.16 13.41
N LEU A 72 -9.06 -10.32 13.00
CA LEU A 72 -8.93 -9.80 11.64
C LEU A 72 -7.92 -10.64 10.87
N THR A 73 -8.24 -11.00 9.65
CA THR A 73 -7.34 -11.63 8.67
C THR A 73 -7.62 -11.03 7.31
N ALA A 74 -6.63 -10.95 6.43
CA ALA A 74 -6.88 -10.45 5.08
C ALA A 74 -7.77 -11.42 4.32
N ASP A 75 -8.87 -10.94 3.77
CA ASP A 75 -9.74 -11.73 2.88
C ASP A 75 -9.07 -11.93 1.52
N PHE A 76 -8.24 -10.95 1.11
CA PHE A 76 -7.40 -11.06 -0.08
C PHE A 76 -5.99 -10.52 0.19
N HIS A 77 -4.98 -11.37 0.03
CA HIS A 77 -3.56 -10.98 0.17
C HIS A 77 -3.07 -10.28 -1.11
N THR A 78 -3.18 -8.95 -1.15
CA THR A 78 -2.76 -8.10 -2.26
C THR A 78 -2.34 -6.72 -1.76
N THR A 79 -1.46 -6.05 -2.49
CA THR A 79 -1.12 -4.63 -2.29
C THR A 79 -1.64 -3.73 -3.41
N ILE A 80 -2.36 -4.32 -4.38
CA ILE A 80 -3.14 -3.60 -5.39
C ILE A 80 -4.59 -3.61 -4.93
N ILE A 81 -5.15 -2.44 -4.66
CA ILE A 81 -6.46 -2.27 -4.03
C ILE A 81 -7.40 -1.57 -5.03
N PRO A 82 -8.60 -2.10 -5.29
CA PRO A 82 -9.61 -1.38 -6.06
C PRO A 82 -10.05 -0.13 -5.31
N GLY A 83 -10.01 1.02 -5.99
CA GLY A 83 -10.56 2.29 -5.51
C GLY A 83 -12.09 2.27 -5.58
N GLU A 84 -12.72 1.43 -4.77
CA GLU A 84 -14.17 1.24 -4.73
C GLU A 84 -14.71 1.51 -3.33
N LEU A 85 -15.85 2.20 -3.24
CA LEU A 85 -16.50 2.51 -1.97
C LEU A 85 -16.80 1.24 -1.17
N GLY A 86 -16.46 1.25 0.12
CA GLY A 86 -16.61 0.11 1.01
C GLY A 86 -15.50 -0.93 0.91
N ILE A 87 -14.42 -0.70 0.17
CA ILE A 87 -13.24 -1.56 0.27
C ILE A 87 -12.40 -1.13 1.47
N GLY A 88 -12.11 -2.10 2.34
CA GLY A 88 -11.15 -1.98 3.44
C GLY A 88 -9.82 -2.64 3.09
N PHE A 89 -8.70 -2.02 3.49
CA PHE A 89 -7.37 -2.58 3.31
C PHE A 89 -6.45 -2.17 4.44
N GLY A 90 -5.35 -2.89 4.62
CA GLY A 90 -4.31 -2.47 5.53
C GLY A 90 -3.39 -3.58 5.96
N VAL A 91 -2.90 -3.48 7.20
CA VAL A 91 -1.86 -4.33 7.73
C VAL A 91 -2.23 -4.94 9.07
N ARG A 92 -1.76 -6.16 9.29
CA ARG A 92 -1.75 -6.82 10.58
C ARG A 92 -0.30 -7.03 11.01
N PHE A 93 -0.03 -6.81 12.29
CA PHE A 93 1.33 -6.81 12.85
C PHE A 93 1.31 -7.15 14.34
N GLN A 94 2.49 -7.43 14.89
CA GLN A 94 2.68 -7.84 16.27
C GLN A 94 4.00 -7.27 16.81
N LEU A 95 4.06 -6.93 18.10
CA LEU A 95 5.36 -6.75 18.75
C LEU A 95 6.01 -8.12 19.02
N GLN A 96 7.34 -8.16 19.00
CA GLN A 96 8.08 -9.32 19.50
C GLN A 96 7.66 -9.69 20.92
N GLU A 97 7.56 -10.99 21.19
CA GLU A 97 7.18 -11.53 22.49
C GLU A 97 8.09 -11.01 23.62
N GLY A 98 7.48 -10.63 24.75
CA GLY A 98 8.19 -10.11 25.91
C GLY A 98 8.36 -8.59 25.89
N MET A 99 7.89 -7.91 24.84
CA MET A 99 7.87 -6.46 24.79
C MET A 99 6.73 -5.86 25.62
N GLY A 100 5.65 -6.59 25.87
CA GLY A 100 4.42 -6.07 26.47
C GLY A 100 3.75 -5.04 25.55
N ALA A 101 3.13 -4.03 26.17
CA ALA A 101 2.54 -2.90 25.44
C ALA A 101 3.55 -1.80 25.13
N ARG A 102 3.37 -1.14 23.98
CA ARG A 102 4.10 0.07 23.58
C ARG A 102 3.12 1.09 23.01
N THR A 103 3.34 2.36 23.34
CA THR A 103 2.71 3.46 22.61
C THR A 103 3.34 3.54 21.22
N ALA A 104 2.50 3.64 20.21
CA ALA A 104 2.91 3.83 18.82
C ALA A 104 2.05 4.90 18.17
N TYR A 105 2.46 5.34 16.99
CA TYR A 105 1.61 6.09 16.08
C TYR A 105 1.34 5.26 14.84
N ILE A 106 0.07 5.18 14.45
CA ILE A 106 -0.28 4.77 13.10
C ILE A 106 -0.11 5.98 12.20
N VAL A 107 0.54 5.78 11.05
CA VAL A 107 0.75 6.81 10.04
C VAL A 107 0.23 6.28 8.71
N THR A 108 -0.77 6.94 8.15
CA THR A 108 -1.30 6.64 6.82
C THR A 108 -0.97 7.80 5.89
N GLU A 109 -0.22 7.55 4.82
CA GLU A 109 0.05 8.56 3.79
C GLU A 109 -0.70 8.20 2.51
N HIS A 110 -1.24 9.20 1.82
CA HIS A 110 -2.10 9.00 0.67
C HIS A 110 -2.16 10.23 -0.25
N PRO A 111 -2.67 10.10 -1.49
CA PRO A 111 -2.97 11.24 -2.34
C PRO A 111 -4.03 12.13 -1.67
N PRO A 112 -4.02 13.45 -1.94
CA PRO A 112 -4.82 14.41 -1.19
C PRO A 112 -6.33 14.20 -1.34
N PHE A 113 -7.06 14.19 -0.21
CA PHE A 113 -8.53 14.29 -0.17
C PHE A 113 -9.02 15.06 1.06
N GLY A 114 -10.32 15.34 1.12
CA GLY A 114 -10.94 16.10 2.21
C GLY A 114 -10.99 17.61 1.96
N SER A 115 -11.49 18.37 2.93
CA SER A 115 -11.57 19.84 2.85
C SER A 115 -11.26 20.50 4.20
N PRO A 116 -10.06 21.08 4.40
CA PRO A 116 -8.94 21.17 3.44
C PRO A 116 -8.32 19.80 3.13
N PRO A 117 -7.62 19.65 1.98
CA PRO A 117 -7.04 18.38 1.63
C PRO A 117 -5.92 17.97 2.59
N VAL A 118 -5.97 16.74 3.08
CA VAL A 118 -4.93 16.10 3.88
C VAL A 118 -4.23 15.01 3.05
N THR A 119 -2.97 14.75 3.35
CA THR A 119 -2.16 13.69 2.70
C THR A 119 -1.55 12.73 3.69
N VAL A 120 -1.70 13.01 4.99
CA VAL A 120 -1.16 12.23 6.09
C VAL A 120 -2.17 12.23 7.22
N GLU A 121 -2.53 11.05 7.68
CA GLU A 121 -3.32 10.83 8.89
C GLU A 121 -2.46 10.13 9.93
N ARG A 122 -2.44 10.67 11.15
CA ARG A 122 -1.58 10.18 12.23
C ARG A 122 -2.31 10.18 13.56
N TYR A 123 -2.39 9.03 14.21
CA TYR A 123 -3.03 8.90 15.52
C TYR A 123 -2.23 7.98 16.46
N ALA A 124 -2.30 8.28 17.75
CA ALA A 124 -1.64 7.47 18.77
C ALA A 124 -2.47 6.22 19.07
N THR A 125 -1.81 5.11 19.34
CA THR A 125 -2.45 3.88 19.80
C THR A 125 -1.51 3.09 20.72
N THR A 126 -2.03 2.02 21.31
CA THR A 126 -1.23 1.03 22.05
C THR A 126 -1.12 -0.24 21.23
N VAL A 127 0.10 -0.67 20.97
CA VAL A 127 0.40 -1.94 20.30
C VAL A 127 0.86 -2.93 21.36
N TYR A 128 0.39 -4.17 21.26
CA TYR A 128 0.64 -5.23 22.23
C TYR A 128 1.46 -6.37 21.61
N ASP A 129 2.16 -7.13 22.44
CA ASP A 129 2.87 -8.36 22.04
C ASP A 129 2.02 -9.63 22.21
N ASP A 130 0.89 -9.55 22.91
CA ASP A 130 0.00 -10.68 23.23
C ASP A 130 -1.38 -10.63 22.55
N SER A 131 -1.70 -9.58 21.80
CA SER A 131 -2.94 -9.48 21.01
C SER A 131 -2.69 -9.06 19.58
N ALA A 132 -3.53 -9.51 18.64
CA ALA A 132 -3.43 -9.10 17.23
C ALA A 132 -3.59 -7.58 17.09
N ASN A 133 -2.64 -6.94 16.40
CA ASN A 133 -2.71 -5.52 16.09
C ASN A 133 -2.99 -5.36 14.59
N ALA A 134 -3.90 -4.46 14.26
CA ALA A 134 -4.22 -4.13 12.88
C ALA A 134 -4.38 -2.62 12.72
N SER A 135 -4.05 -2.12 11.54
CA SER A 135 -4.46 -0.79 11.09
C SER A 135 -5.04 -0.93 9.71
N LEU A 136 -6.31 -0.54 9.59
CA LEU A 136 -7.09 -0.64 8.36
C LEU A 136 -7.57 0.75 7.96
N PHE A 137 -7.71 0.96 6.66
CA PHE A 137 -8.41 2.08 6.06
C PHE A 137 -9.56 1.53 5.22
N THR A 138 -10.76 2.07 5.38
CA THR A 138 -11.93 1.74 4.56
C THR A 138 -12.40 2.97 3.85
N PHE A 139 -12.69 2.86 2.55
CA PHE A 139 -13.30 3.95 1.79
C PHE A 139 -14.79 4.08 2.17
N ASP A 140 -15.08 4.75 3.28
CA ASP A 140 -16.44 4.97 3.79
C ASP A 140 -17.15 6.11 3.06
N PHE A 141 -16.39 7.06 2.51
CA PHE A 141 -16.89 8.18 1.74
C PHE A 141 -16.28 8.24 0.34
N PRO A 142 -17.04 8.65 -0.69
CA PRO A 142 -16.52 8.73 -2.06
C PRO A 142 -15.29 9.62 -2.24
N TYR A 143 -15.10 10.62 -1.37
CA TYR A 143 -13.93 11.50 -1.44
C TYR A 143 -12.65 10.84 -0.93
N GLU A 144 -12.73 9.79 -0.11
CA GLU A 144 -11.58 9.05 0.41
C GLU A 144 -10.95 8.13 -0.67
N VAL A 145 -11.68 7.89 -1.76
CA VAL A 145 -11.23 7.07 -2.91
C VAL A 145 -10.21 7.85 -3.73
N ALA A 146 -8.99 7.95 -3.22
CA ALA A 146 -7.88 8.63 -3.87
C ALA A 146 -6.96 7.62 -4.59
N ILE A 147 -6.98 7.60 -5.92
CA ILE A 147 -6.16 6.70 -6.74
C ILE A 147 -4.66 7.07 -6.63
N GLY A 148 -3.80 6.06 -6.51
CA GLY A 148 -2.36 6.23 -6.45
C GLY A 148 -1.71 5.47 -5.30
N THR A 149 -0.51 5.91 -4.92
CA THR A 149 0.27 5.29 -3.85
C THR A 149 -0.25 5.68 -2.48
N TRP A 150 -0.47 4.67 -1.64
CA TRP A 150 -0.79 4.81 -0.22
C TRP A 150 0.25 4.09 0.61
N THR A 151 0.49 4.53 1.84
CA THR A 151 1.25 3.77 2.82
C THR A 151 0.49 3.68 4.13
N ILE A 152 0.57 2.54 4.80
CA ILE A 152 0.14 2.38 6.20
C ILE A 152 1.35 1.89 6.98
N GLY A 153 1.70 2.63 8.04
CA GLY A 153 2.89 2.37 8.85
C GLY A 153 2.65 2.52 10.34
N VAL A 154 3.66 2.09 11.10
CA VAL A 154 3.72 2.17 12.55
C VAL A 154 5.04 2.83 12.94
N GLU A 155 4.92 3.90 13.71
CA GLU A 155 6.03 4.64 14.28
C GLU A 155 6.12 4.36 15.79
N ILE A 156 7.30 3.98 16.27
CA ILE A 156 7.61 3.82 17.70
C ILE A 156 8.83 4.69 18.00
N ASP A 157 8.76 5.49 19.06
CA ASP A 157 9.84 6.38 19.51
C ASP A 157 10.40 7.30 18.40
N GLY A 158 9.55 7.73 17.46
CA GLY A 158 9.90 8.60 16.35
C GLY A 158 10.56 7.88 15.15
N GLU A 159 10.64 6.55 15.18
CA GLU A 159 11.15 5.73 14.08
C GLU A 159 10.02 4.93 13.42
N MET A 160 9.97 4.98 12.08
CA MET A 160 9.11 4.10 11.30
C MET A 160 9.64 2.66 11.36
N VAL A 161 8.98 1.83 12.18
CA VAL A 161 9.35 0.42 12.43
C VAL A 161 8.59 -0.56 11.53
N LEU A 162 7.44 -0.13 10.98
CA LEU A 162 6.70 -0.83 9.93
C LEU A 162 6.18 0.17 8.91
N SER A 163 6.27 -0.15 7.63
CA SER A 163 5.56 0.56 6.57
C SER A 163 5.23 -0.42 5.46
N GLN A 164 3.99 -0.38 4.98
CA GLN A 164 3.52 -1.12 3.81
C GLN A 164 2.95 -0.15 2.79
N GLU A 165 3.48 -0.20 1.58
CA GLU A 165 2.93 0.50 0.43
C GLU A 165 1.76 -0.27 -0.19
N PHE A 166 0.76 0.46 -0.68
CA PHE A 166 -0.36 -0.04 -1.46
C PHE A 166 -0.51 0.83 -2.70
N THR A 167 -1.01 0.23 -3.78
CA THR A 167 -1.42 0.98 -4.98
C THR A 167 -2.93 0.87 -5.09
N ILE A 168 -3.61 1.99 -4.92
CA ILE A 168 -5.04 2.10 -5.20
C ILE A 168 -5.22 2.35 -6.70
N VAL A 169 -5.94 1.48 -7.38
CA VAL A 169 -6.19 1.53 -8.83
C VAL A 169 -7.66 1.81 -9.12
N PRO A 170 -8.02 2.35 -10.31
CA PRO A 170 -9.41 2.40 -10.74
C PRO A 170 -10.09 1.01 -10.61
N PRO A 171 -11.36 0.92 -10.18
CA PRO A 171 -12.04 -0.36 -9.98
C PRO A 171 -11.98 -1.30 -11.19
N GLU A 172 -12.03 -0.76 -12.40
CA GLU A 172 -11.96 -1.51 -13.66
C GLU A 172 -10.62 -2.21 -13.91
N ASP A 173 -9.56 -1.81 -13.21
CA ASP A 173 -8.21 -2.38 -13.32
C ASP A 173 -7.97 -3.51 -12.30
N SER A 174 -8.96 -3.83 -11.46
CA SER A 174 -8.92 -4.89 -10.45
C SER A 174 -9.95 -5.99 -10.73
N PHE A 175 -9.58 -7.24 -10.46
CA PHE A 175 -10.54 -8.36 -10.43
C PHE A 175 -11.26 -8.47 -9.08
N ILE A 176 -10.71 -7.87 -8.03
CA ILE A 176 -11.35 -7.79 -6.71
C ILE A 176 -12.29 -6.60 -6.72
N SER A 177 -13.50 -6.79 -6.21
CA SER A 177 -14.52 -5.74 -6.06
C SER A 177 -15.22 -5.84 -4.71
N ALA A 178 -15.90 -4.76 -4.30
CA ALA A 178 -16.63 -4.71 -3.04
C ALA A 178 -17.73 -5.78 -2.95
N ASP A 179 -18.29 -6.21 -4.07
CA ASP A 179 -19.28 -7.31 -4.16
C ASP A 179 -18.76 -8.62 -3.59
N MET A 180 -17.45 -8.88 -3.72
CA MET A 180 -16.83 -10.09 -3.18
C MET A 180 -16.82 -10.10 -1.66
N CYS A 181 -16.91 -8.93 -1.02
CA CYS A 181 -17.05 -8.78 0.43
C CYS A 181 -18.50 -8.89 0.93
N ARG A 182 -19.49 -8.94 0.03
CA ARG A 182 -20.92 -8.99 0.38
C ARG A 182 -21.49 -10.42 0.46
N GLY A 183 -20.65 -11.44 0.31
CA GLY A 183 -21.04 -12.85 0.40
C GLY A 183 -21.19 -13.35 1.84
N PRO A 184 -21.96 -14.42 2.09
CA PRO A 184 -21.89 -15.12 3.37
C PRO A 184 -20.45 -15.58 3.61
N ALA A 185 -19.96 -15.48 4.85
CA ALA A 185 -18.66 -16.02 5.23
C ALA A 185 -18.55 -17.45 4.67
N LEU A 186 -17.61 -17.67 3.75
CA LEU A 186 -17.34 -19.01 3.26
C LEU A 186 -16.75 -19.78 4.44
N MET A 187 -17.60 -20.55 5.12
CA MET A 187 -17.19 -21.46 6.17
C MET A 187 -16.16 -22.42 5.56
N SER A 188 -14.91 -22.31 5.99
CA SER A 188 -13.87 -23.32 5.76
C SER A 188 -13.98 -24.46 6.77
#